data_AF-A0A9D5L650-F1
#
_entry.id   AF-A0A9D5L650-F1
#
_cell.length_a   1.000
_cell.length_b   1.000
_cell.length_c   1.000
_cell.angle_alpha   90.00
_cell.angle_beta   90.00
_cell.angle_gamma   90.00
#
_symmetry.space_group_name_H-M   'P 1'
#
loop_
_entity.id
_entity.type
_entity.pdbx_description
1 polymer ?
#
loop_
_entity_poly.entity_id
_entity_poly.type
_entity_poly.pdbx_seq_one_letter_code
_entity_poly.pdbx_strand_id
1 'polypeptide(L)'
;MTRFRNSIYTAVTLAIMLAGILSGCIKNDIPYPRIQPNITSLKVENQSQAAQIDTINRMATVYLNEEADIYNVNVVECTLSDKATFVGDSIAGTIDLSQPRYYILSIYQEYVWTLKAVQNIARYLTVANQIGSSVIDVPGRRVIVTLPTTADLSKVKVLTAKLGSTGSTITPAIEGEYIDLTHPVTVTVTDYGRSADWTIYCEVTEATVTTVRADAWTNVAWVYGEAQEGPDNYIEYRRADASQWTRVPDAWMTVDGGSFHARIIHLESLTDYVARAVSGDETGAEIEFRTGANIQPPNADFENWWLNGKVWNPWAEDGVRFWDTGNKGATTLGSSNTQPSDDTPTGTGRSAKLETRFVGIGIVGKLAAGNIFAGEYVKTDGTNGILSFGREFSEHPTRLRGYYKYHSAPISSVTTGFTDLKDRPDTAVIWVALIDSPEPLEIRTNPANRQLFDPEASYVVAYGKFETGSDMEQWSPFEFELNYTATNRVPRYLLIVGSASKYGDYFTGGNGSVLFLDDFELLYDY
;
A
#
# COMPACT_ATOMS: atom_id res chain seq x y z
N MET A 1 -44.06 -84.14 -3.68
CA MET A 1 -43.49 -82.95 -4.37
C MET A 1 -43.74 -81.62 -3.63
N THR A 2 -43.85 -81.61 -2.29
CA THR A 2 -44.31 -80.42 -1.53
C THR A 2 -43.60 -80.21 -0.18
N ARG A 3 -42.41 -80.81 0.02
CA ARG A 3 -41.59 -80.56 1.22
C ARG A 3 -40.16 -80.08 0.98
N PHE A 4 -39.64 -80.14 -0.26
CA PHE A 4 -38.30 -79.65 -0.60
C PHE A 4 -38.27 -78.23 -1.18
N ARG A 5 -39.41 -77.65 -1.58
CA ARG A 5 -39.45 -76.27 -2.12
C ARG A 5 -39.45 -75.20 -1.01
N ASN A 6 -40.05 -75.45 0.15
CA ASN A 6 -40.16 -74.40 1.19
C ASN A 6 -38.88 -74.16 2.00
N SER A 7 -37.93 -75.09 2.02
CA SER A 7 -36.66 -74.94 2.78
C SER A 7 -35.58 -74.18 2.01
N ILE A 8 -35.67 -74.13 0.68
CA ILE A 8 -34.72 -73.39 -0.17
C ILE A 8 -35.09 -71.90 -0.19
N TYR A 9 -36.38 -71.55 -0.26
CA TYR A 9 -36.79 -70.15 -0.25
C TYR A 9 -36.51 -69.46 1.09
N THR A 10 -36.69 -70.14 2.23
CA THR A 10 -36.37 -69.56 3.56
C THR A 10 -34.88 -69.37 3.78
N ALA A 11 -34.04 -70.33 3.37
CA ALA A 11 -32.59 -70.21 3.46
C ALA A 11 -32.02 -69.13 2.52
N VAL A 12 -32.59 -68.97 1.33
CA VAL A 12 -32.19 -67.92 0.37
C VAL A 12 -32.65 -66.53 0.84
N THR A 13 -33.83 -66.38 1.45
CA THR A 13 -34.24 -65.08 2.02
C THR A 13 -33.47 -64.69 3.28
N LEU A 14 -33.05 -65.65 4.13
CA LEU A 14 -32.20 -65.33 5.28
C LEU A 14 -30.77 -64.98 4.85
N ALA A 15 -30.23 -65.63 3.82
CA ALA A 15 -28.91 -65.32 3.28
C ALA A 15 -28.86 -63.97 2.55
N ILE A 16 -29.94 -63.56 1.88
CA ILE A 16 -30.05 -62.23 1.24
C ILE A 16 -30.26 -61.12 2.29
N MET A 17 -30.97 -61.39 3.39
CA MET A 17 -31.06 -60.43 4.51
C MET A 17 -29.76 -60.32 5.32
N LEU A 18 -28.96 -61.38 5.46
CA LEU A 18 -27.64 -61.29 6.09
C LEU A 18 -26.55 -60.68 5.17
N ALA A 19 -26.65 -60.87 3.84
CA ALA A 19 -25.75 -60.20 2.89
C ALA A 19 -26.01 -58.68 2.77
N GLY A 20 -27.24 -58.23 3.08
CA GLY A 20 -27.58 -56.81 3.18
C GLY A 20 -27.05 -56.10 4.43
N ILE A 21 -26.64 -56.83 5.47
CA ILE A 21 -26.16 -56.25 6.74
C ILE A 21 -24.62 -56.18 6.79
N LEU A 22 -23.91 -56.89 5.89
CA LEU A 22 -22.43 -56.82 5.77
C LEU A 22 -21.93 -55.96 4.61
N SER A 23 -22.83 -55.27 3.91
CA SER A 23 -22.49 -54.26 2.88
C SER A 23 -22.68 -52.83 3.40
N GLY A 24 -22.65 -52.65 4.73
CA GLY A 24 -22.76 -51.37 5.41
C GLY A 24 -21.40 -50.69 5.63
N CYS A 25 -20.40 -50.91 4.77
CA CYS A 25 -19.33 -49.93 4.64
C CYS A 25 -19.85 -48.84 3.69
N ILE A 26 -20.66 -47.91 4.21
CA ILE A 26 -20.65 -46.57 3.64
C ILE A 26 -19.21 -46.10 3.85
N LYS A 27 -18.37 -46.26 2.82
CA LYS A 27 -17.22 -45.38 2.68
C LYS A 27 -17.83 -44.00 2.65
N ASN A 28 -17.65 -43.27 3.73
CA ASN A 28 -18.06 -41.88 3.83
C ASN A 28 -17.12 -41.07 2.92
N ASP A 29 -17.24 -41.26 1.60
CA ASP A 29 -16.55 -40.52 0.55
C ASP A 29 -17.30 -39.20 0.29
N ILE A 30 -17.89 -38.60 1.33
CA ILE A 30 -18.31 -37.20 1.27
C ILE A 30 -17.02 -36.40 1.45
N PRO A 31 -16.49 -35.73 0.41
CA PRO A 31 -15.34 -34.86 0.59
C PRO A 31 -15.70 -33.83 1.66
N TYR A 32 -14.89 -33.78 2.72
CA TYR A 32 -15.08 -32.80 3.77
C TYR A 32 -15.17 -31.39 3.16
N PRO A 33 -16.04 -30.52 3.71
CA PRO A 33 -16.14 -29.16 3.23
C PRO A 33 -14.76 -28.50 3.25
N ARG A 34 -14.43 -27.76 2.18
CA ARG A 34 -13.20 -26.97 2.10
C ARG A 34 -13.39 -25.68 2.88
N ILE A 35 -12.98 -25.69 4.14
CA ILE A 35 -13.06 -24.53 5.03
C ILE A 35 -11.63 -24.09 5.33
N GLN A 36 -11.29 -22.86 4.95
CA GLN A 36 -9.98 -22.30 5.24
C GLN A 36 -9.91 -21.89 6.72
N PRO A 37 -8.96 -22.43 7.50
CA PRO A 37 -8.64 -21.92 8.83
C PRO A 37 -7.89 -20.59 8.73
N ASN A 38 -8.25 -19.65 9.60
CA ASN A 38 -7.63 -18.33 9.64
C ASN A 38 -7.02 -18.05 11.01
N ILE A 39 -5.89 -17.33 11.01
CA ILE A 39 -5.52 -16.49 12.16
C ILE A 39 -6.50 -15.31 12.16
N THR A 40 -7.15 -15.05 13.28
CA THR A 40 -8.14 -13.96 13.42
C THR A 40 -7.63 -12.83 14.31
N SER A 41 -6.68 -13.13 15.20
CA SER A 41 -5.95 -12.16 16.03
C SER A 41 -4.53 -12.67 16.23
N LEU A 42 -3.56 -11.76 16.22
CA LEU A 42 -2.16 -12.04 16.55
C LEU A 42 -1.56 -10.83 17.27
N LYS A 43 -1.06 -11.05 18.47
CA LYS A 43 -0.38 -10.04 19.29
C LYS A 43 0.94 -10.59 19.79
N VAL A 44 1.98 -9.76 19.69
CA VAL A 44 3.33 -10.06 20.18
C VAL A 44 3.76 -8.98 21.17
N GLU A 45 4.75 -9.29 21.99
CA GLU A 45 5.41 -8.25 22.80
C GLU A 45 6.13 -7.23 21.91
N ASN A 46 6.31 -6.01 22.43
CA ASN A 46 7.06 -4.94 21.77
C ASN A 46 6.55 -4.61 20.35
N GLN A 47 5.23 -4.64 20.21
CA GLN A 47 4.54 -4.36 18.96
C GLN A 47 4.38 -2.84 18.74
N SER A 48 4.78 -2.35 17.56
CA SER A 48 4.68 -0.92 17.19
C SER A 48 3.29 -0.54 16.65
N GLN A 49 2.58 -1.49 16.05
CA GLN A 49 1.21 -1.33 15.58
C GLN A 49 0.50 -2.68 15.42
N ALA A 50 -0.84 -2.67 15.35
CA ALA A 50 -1.64 -3.88 15.21
C ALA A 50 -1.17 -4.78 14.05
N ALA A 51 -1.25 -6.10 14.25
CA ALA A 51 -0.79 -7.05 13.25
C ALA A 51 -1.73 -7.01 12.04
N GLN A 52 -1.15 -7.05 10.85
CA GLN A 52 -1.92 -7.14 9.62
C GLN A 52 -2.17 -8.60 9.30
N ILE A 53 -3.45 -8.98 9.22
CA ILE A 53 -3.87 -10.34 8.91
C ILE A 53 -4.53 -10.33 7.54
N ASP A 54 -3.85 -10.93 6.58
CA ASP A 54 -4.36 -11.21 5.25
C ASP A 54 -4.81 -12.66 5.19
N THR A 55 -6.09 -12.89 5.47
CA THR A 55 -6.68 -14.24 5.42
C THR A 55 -6.66 -14.82 4.01
N ILE A 56 -6.61 -14.01 2.96
CA ILE A 56 -6.71 -14.49 1.58
C ILE A 56 -5.36 -15.04 1.11
N ASN A 57 -4.29 -14.27 1.33
CA ASN A 57 -2.93 -14.70 1.06
C ASN A 57 -2.36 -15.59 2.17
N ARG A 58 -3.12 -15.81 3.25
CA ARG A 58 -2.72 -16.55 4.45
C ARG A 58 -1.42 -16.01 5.02
N MET A 59 -1.38 -14.70 5.18
CA MET A 59 -0.22 -13.97 5.67
C MET A 59 -0.58 -13.20 6.93
N ALA A 60 0.26 -13.31 7.95
CA ALA A 60 0.23 -12.45 9.12
C ALA A 60 1.54 -11.66 9.18
N THR A 61 1.43 -10.35 9.32
CA THR A 61 2.59 -9.45 9.49
C THR A 61 2.51 -8.81 10.86
N VAL A 62 3.52 -9.04 11.68
CA VAL A 62 3.70 -8.32 12.95
C VAL A 62 4.67 -7.16 12.76
N TYR A 63 4.35 -6.04 13.39
CA TYR A 63 5.19 -4.84 13.33
C TYR A 63 5.82 -4.64 14.70
N LEU A 64 7.14 -4.74 14.75
CA LEU A 64 7.91 -4.67 15.99
C LEU A 64 8.47 -3.25 16.18
N ASN A 65 8.54 -2.79 17.42
CA ASN A 65 9.28 -1.61 17.80
C ASN A 65 10.78 -1.96 17.96
N GLU A 66 11.61 -0.96 18.28
CA GLU A 66 13.06 -1.16 18.42
C GLU A 66 13.50 -1.90 19.68
N GLU A 67 12.61 -2.15 20.65
CA GLU A 67 12.91 -2.89 21.88
C GLU A 67 12.63 -4.40 21.74
N ALA A 68 12.19 -4.85 20.57
CA ALA A 68 11.95 -6.27 20.30
C ALA A 68 13.24 -7.00 19.88
N ASP A 69 13.50 -8.18 20.46
CA ASP A 69 14.44 -9.15 19.88
C ASP A 69 13.72 -9.92 18.76
N ILE A 70 13.99 -9.56 17.51
CA ILE A 70 13.36 -10.21 16.34
C ILE A 70 13.67 -11.71 16.25
N TYR A 71 14.75 -12.17 16.88
CA TYR A 71 15.10 -13.58 16.93
C TYR A 71 14.39 -14.34 18.06
N ASN A 72 13.69 -13.63 18.94
CA ASN A 72 13.05 -14.19 20.14
C ASN A 72 11.77 -13.42 20.52
N VAL A 73 10.84 -13.34 19.56
CA VAL A 73 9.58 -12.59 19.71
C VAL A 73 8.58 -13.38 20.53
N ASN A 74 8.11 -12.84 21.66
CA ASN A 74 7.11 -13.49 22.49
C ASN A 74 5.69 -13.29 21.93
N VAL A 75 4.97 -14.38 21.67
CA VAL A 75 3.57 -14.35 21.23
C VAL A 75 2.65 -14.27 22.46
N VAL A 76 1.96 -13.14 22.58
CA VAL A 76 1.04 -12.84 23.68
C VAL A 76 -0.33 -13.43 23.42
N GLU A 77 -0.80 -13.34 22.18
CA GLU A 77 -2.11 -13.81 21.77
C GLU A 77 -2.05 -14.31 20.34
N CYS A 78 -2.65 -15.47 20.08
CA CYS A 78 -2.99 -15.91 18.74
C CYS A 78 -4.35 -16.60 18.79
N THR A 79 -5.33 -16.00 18.12
CA THR A 79 -6.68 -16.56 18.02
C THR A 79 -6.89 -17.08 16.61
N LEU A 80 -7.48 -18.26 16.52
CA LEU A 80 -7.84 -18.89 15.25
C LEU A 80 -9.34 -18.83 15.01
N SER A 81 -9.75 -18.98 13.75
CA SER A 81 -11.15 -19.21 13.38
C SER A 81 -11.70 -20.47 14.07
N ASP A 82 -13.02 -20.52 14.30
CA ASP A 82 -13.66 -21.64 15.01
C ASP A 82 -13.24 -23.02 14.45
N LYS A 83 -12.88 -23.94 15.35
CA LYS A 83 -12.37 -25.31 15.07
C LYS A 83 -11.02 -25.42 14.36
N ALA A 84 -10.34 -24.32 14.06
CA ALA A 84 -9.01 -24.36 13.48
C ALA A 84 -7.95 -24.73 14.52
N THR A 85 -6.93 -25.48 14.09
CA THR A 85 -5.79 -25.89 14.91
C THR A 85 -4.49 -25.73 14.13
N PHE A 86 -3.38 -25.55 14.84
CA PHE A 86 -2.04 -25.69 14.26
C PHE A 86 -1.72 -27.17 14.05
N VAL A 87 -1.07 -27.48 12.93
CA VAL A 87 -0.49 -28.80 12.65
C VAL A 87 1.01 -28.72 12.88
N GLY A 88 1.51 -29.56 13.81
CA GLY A 88 2.93 -29.57 14.18
C GLY A 88 3.26 -28.48 15.20
N ASP A 89 4.12 -27.53 14.81
CA ASP A 89 4.62 -26.47 15.67
C ASP A 89 3.50 -25.55 16.15
N SER A 90 3.45 -25.33 17.47
CA SER A 90 2.64 -24.27 18.06
C SER A 90 3.27 -22.91 17.80
N ILE A 91 2.43 -21.88 17.66
CA ILE A 91 2.85 -20.47 17.65
C ILE A 91 3.07 -19.92 19.07
N ALA A 92 2.78 -20.69 20.12
CA ALA A 92 2.88 -20.24 21.50
C ALA A 92 4.33 -20.13 22.00
N GLY A 93 4.60 -19.12 22.82
CA GLY A 93 5.91 -18.84 23.38
C GLY A 93 6.73 -17.91 22.49
N THR A 94 8.04 -18.09 22.48
CA THR A 94 8.93 -17.24 21.69
C THR A 94 9.28 -17.85 20.35
N ILE A 95 9.35 -17.00 19.32
CA ILE A 95 9.58 -17.39 17.94
C ILE A 95 10.63 -16.50 17.28
N ASP A 96 11.48 -17.08 16.44
CA ASP A 96 12.39 -16.33 15.57
C ASP A 96 11.64 -15.86 14.33
N LEU A 97 11.58 -14.53 14.15
CA LEU A 97 10.98 -13.85 13.00
C LEU A 97 11.99 -13.02 12.23
N SER A 98 13.29 -13.28 12.40
CA SER A 98 14.36 -12.68 11.57
C SER A 98 14.22 -13.06 10.09
N GLN A 99 13.46 -14.12 9.80
CA GLN A 99 13.02 -14.54 8.48
C GLN A 99 11.53 -14.96 8.54
N PRO A 100 10.79 -14.95 7.41
CA PRO A 100 9.43 -15.45 7.38
C PRO A 100 9.34 -16.91 7.83
N ARG A 101 8.42 -17.20 8.76
CA ARG A 101 8.14 -18.54 9.26
C ARG A 101 6.82 -19.05 8.68
N TYR A 102 6.75 -20.35 8.43
CA TYR A 102 5.57 -21.00 7.86
C TYR A 102 4.89 -21.88 8.90
N TYR A 103 3.57 -21.73 9.01
CA TYR A 103 2.72 -22.55 9.88
C TYR A 103 1.66 -23.25 9.05
N ILE A 104 1.23 -24.43 9.49
CA ILE A 104 0.13 -25.14 8.87
C ILE A 104 -1.07 -25.05 9.79
N LEU A 105 -2.18 -24.52 9.28
CA LEU A 105 -3.46 -24.53 9.97
C LEU A 105 -4.38 -25.58 9.36
N SER A 106 -5.19 -26.25 10.19
CA SER A 106 -6.13 -27.27 9.75
C SER A 106 -7.49 -27.17 10.45
N ILE A 107 -8.54 -27.57 9.71
CA ILE A 107 -9.85 -27.95 10.24
C ILE A 107 -10.16 -29.34 9.68
N TYR A 108 -10.27 -29.41 8.35
CA TYR A 108 -10.43 -30.66 7.58
C TYR A 108 -9.36 -30.82 6.49
N GLN A 109 -8.73 -29.72 6.08
CA GLN A 109 -7.59 -29.70 5.17
C GLN A 109 -6.53 -28.74 5.72
N GLU A 110 -5.30 -28.95 5.27
CA GLU A 110 -4.13 -28.20 5.69
C GLU A 110 -3.88 -27.01 4.77
N TYR A 111 -3.60 -25.85 5.38
CA TYR A 111 -3.31 -24.61 4.68
C TYR A 111 -2.06 -23.98 5.27
N VAL A 112 -1.09 -23.70 4.40
CA VAL A 112 0.13 -22.99 4.79
C VAL A 112 -0.18 -21.51 4.97
N TRP A 113 0.23 -21.00 6.13
CA TRP A 113 0.24 -19.61 6.54
C TRP A 113 1.68 -19.11 6.66
N THR A 114 1.93 -17.89 6.23
CA THR A 114 3.22 -17.19 6.39
C THR A 114 3.11 -16.16 7.49
N LEU A 115 3.99 -16.24 8.47
CA LEU A 115 4.19 -15.23 9.50
C LEU A 115 5.51 -14.49 9.24
N LYS A 116 5.46 -13.17 9.13
CA LYS A 116 6.66 -12.32 8.99
C LYS A 116 6.64 -11.16 9.97
N ALA A 117 7.81 -10.64 10.30
CA ALA A 117 7.97 -9.42 11.08
C ALA A 117 8.51 -8.29 10.20
N VAL A 118 8.09 -7.07 10.51
CA VAL A 118 8.71 -5.83 10.06
C VAL A 118 9.24 -5.11 11.29
N GLN A 119 10.53 -4.81 11.32
CA GLN A 119 11.17 -4.07 12.38
C GLN A 119 12.08 -2.99 11.78
N ASN A 120 11.77 -1.74 12.05
CA ASN A 120 12.59 -0.61 11.65
C ASN A 120 13.52 -0.25 12.81
N ILE A 121 14.83 -0.22 12.55
CA ILE A 121 15.85 0.17 13.53
C ILE A 121 16.57 1.41 13.01
N ALA A 122 16.38 2.53 13.69
CA ALA A 122 17.08 3.77 13.49
C ALA A 122 18.57 3.60 13.80
N ARG A 123 19.40 4.00 12.84
CA ARG A 123 20.86 3.97 12.94
C ARG A 123 21.40 5.32 12.54
N TYR A 124 22.39 5.78 13.27
CA TYR A 124 23.08 7.03 13.00
C TYR A 124 24.51 6.94 13.54
N LEU A 125 25.41 7.65 12.88
CA LEU A 125 26.74 7.93 13.41
C LEU A 125 27.08 9.33 12.91
N THR A 126 27.41 10.24 13.81
CA THR A 126 27.81 11.60 13.44
C THR A 126 29.18 11.93 14.00
N VAL A 127 29.94 12.73 13.27
CA VAL A 127 31.28 13.19 13.65
C VAL A 127 31.40 14.70 13.52
N ALA A 128 32.29 15.29 14.30
CA ALA A 128 32.55 16.72 14.22
C ALA A 128 33.09 17.10 12.84
N ASN A 129 32.58 18.21 12.30
CA ASN A 129 32.91 18.76 10.98
C ASN A 129 32.54 17.85 9.79
N GLN A 130 31.58 16.93 9.97
CA GLN A 130 31.06 16.14 8.85
C GLN A 130 30.40 17.03 7.79
N ILE A 131 30.54 16.64 6.53
CA ILE A 131 29.79 17.16 5.39
C ILE A 131 28.63 16.21 5.13
N GLY A 132 27.40 16.74 5.10
CA GLY A 132 26.21 15.92 4.88
C GLY A 132 25.91 14.95 6.03
N SER A 133 25.23 13.86 5.70
CA SER A 133 24.90 12.77 6.63
C SER A 133 25.70 11.52 6.30
N SER A 134 25.96 10.71 7.33
CA SER A 134 26.67 9.44 7.14
C SER A 134 25.84 8.44 6.33
N VAL A 135 26.49 7.74 5.40
CA VAL A 135 25.88 6.65 4.65
C VAL A 135 25.97 5.37 5.48
N ILE A 136 24.83 4.75 5.78
CA ILE A 136 24.76 3.51 6.58
C ILE A 136 24.24 2.37 5.72
N ASP A 137 25.13 1.48 5.33
CA ASP A 137 24.82 0.25 4.61
C ASP A 137 24.63 -0.89 5.62
N VAL A 138 23.37 -1.19 5.94
CA VAL A 138 23.02 -2.23 6.92
C VAL A 138 23.40 -3.64 6.44
N PRO A 139 23.08 -4.09 5.21
CA PRO A 139 23.53 -5.39 4.71
C PRO A 139 25.04 -5.57 4.73
N GLY A 140 25.80 -4.54 4.33
CA GLY A 140 27.27 -4.58 4.35
C GLY A 140 27.88 -4.30 5.72
N ARG A 141 27.11 -3.79 6.69
CA ARG A 141 27.58 -3.29 8.00
C ARG A 141 28.67 -2.25 7.86
N ARG A 142 28.43 -1.26 7.01
CA ARG A 142 29.38 -0.18 6.72
C ARG A 142 28.76 1.16 7.07
N VAL A 143 29.59 2.04 7.63
CA VAL A 143 29.28 3.45 7.80
C VAL A 143 30.31 4.24 7.00
N ILE A 144 29.88 5.22 6.22
CA ILE A 144 30.78 6.15 5.52
C ILE A 144 30.49 7.54 6.06
N VAL A 145 31.51 8.18 6.60
CA VAL A 145 31.47 9.60 6.99
C VAL A 145 32.26 10.41 5.97
N THR A 146 31.77 11.60 5.64
CA THR A 146 32.44 12.51 4.71
C THR A 146 33.00 13.71 5.48
N LEU A 147 34.29 13.98 5.31
CA LEU A 147 34.98 15.09 5.98
C LEU A 147 35.67 16.02 4.96
N PRO A 148 35.89 17.30 5.27
CA PRO A 148 36.66 18.15 4.39
C PRO A 148 38.13 17.70 4.34
N THR A 149 38.83 17.93 3.23
CA THR A 149 40.28 17.61 3.10
C THR A 149 41.18 18.32 4.12
N THR A 150 40.67 19.36 4.79
CA THR A 150 41.37 20.08 5.87
C THR A 150 41.22 19.42 7.25
N ALA A 151 40.36 18.40 7.39
CA ALA A 151 40.12 17.74 8.67
C ALA A 151 41.31 16.90 9.14
N ASP A 152 41.59 16.92 10.45
CA ASP A 152 42.57 16.02 11.07
C ASP A 152 41.95 14.63 11.27
N LEU A 153 42.15 13.75 10.28
CA LEU A 153 41.62 12.39 10.29
C LEU A 153 42.19 11.52 11.42
N SER A 154 43.35 11.87 11.98
CA SER A 154 43.93 11.09 13.09
C SER A 154 43.19 11.31 14.42
N LYS A 155 42.32 12.33 14.48
CA LYS A 155 41.63 12.75 15.70
C LYS A 155 40.23 13.29 15.40
N VAL A 156 39.35 12.41 14.92
CA VAL A 156 37.96 12.74 14.62
C VAL A 156 37.08 12.49 15.84
N LYS A 157 36.34 13.52 16.29
CA LYS A 157 35.40 13.37 17.40
C LYS A 157 34.09 12.77 16.93
N VAL A 158 33.67 11.64 17.49
CA VAL A 158 32.34 11.09 17.28
C VAL A 158 31.36 11.81 18.20
N LEU A 159 30.28 12.36 17.65
CA LEU A 159 29.28 13.12 18.38
C LEU A 159 28.15 12.21 18.87
N THR A 160 27.60 11.40 17.97
CA THR A 160 26.56 10.42 18.29
C THR A 160 26.80 9.09 17.58
N ALA A 161 26.42 7.96 18.19
CA ALA A 161 26.54 6.65 17.54
C ALA A 161 25.51 5.63 18.03
N LYS A 162 24.69 5.12 17.11
CA LYS A 162 23.80 3.96 17.30
C LYS A 162 23.72 3.15 16.01
N LEU A 163 24.13 1.88 16.06
CA LEU A 163 24.17 0.98 14.89
C LEU A 163 23.33 -0.30 15.06
N GLY A 164 22.73 -0.50 16.24
CA GLY A 164 21.83 -1.62 16.55
C GLY A 164 20.49 -1.13 17.10
N SER A 165 19.69 -2.06 17.60
CA SER A 165 18.39 -1.76 18.22
C SER A 165 18.52 -0.92 19.50
N THR A 166 17.40 -0.53 20.10
CA THR A 166 17.43 0.20 21.36
C THR A 166 17.98 -0.69 22.48
N GLY A 167 19.03 -0.24 23.16
CA GLY A 167 19.75 -1.02 24.18
C GLY A 167 20.99 -1.78 23.65
N SER A 168 21.24 -1.73 22.34
CA SER A 168 22.50 -2.24 21.77
C SER A 168 23.71 -1.44 22.25
N THR A 169 24.89 -2.05 22.18
CA THR A 169 26.17 -1.45 22.59
C THR A 169 27.20 -1.51 21.47
N ILE A 170 28.11 -0.53 21.45
CA ILE A 170 29.23 -0.45 20.50
C ILE A 170 30.55 -0.62 21.28
N THR A 171 31.41 -1.54 20.84
CA THR A 171 32.72 -1.81 21.46
C THR A 171 33.86 -1.68 20.42
N PRO A 172 34.91 -0.88 20.68
CA PRO A 172 35.03 0.04 21.81
C PRO A 172 33.92 1.10 21.80
N ALA A 173 33.62 1.69 22.97
CA ALA A 173 32.70 2.82 23.02
C ALA A 173 33.32 4.00 22.27
N ILE A 174 32.61 4.52 21.28
CA ILE A 174 33.11 5.60 20.40
C ILE A 174 32.37 6.92 20.60
N GLU A 175 31.12 6.92 21.06
CA GLU A 175 30.32 8.13 21.22
C GLU A 175 30.97 9.09 22.23
N GLY A 176 31.20 10.33 21.81
CA GLY A 176 31.90 11.36 22.61
C GLY A 176 33.43 11.29 22.56
N GLU A 177 33.99 10.20 22.03
CA GLU A 177 35.43 9.94 21.96
C GLU A 177 36.06 10.39 20.64
N TYR A 178 37.39 10.35 20.59
CA TYR A 178 38.17 10.57 19.37
C TYR A 178 38.62 9.25 18.75
N ILE A 179 38.47 9.14 17.44
CA ILE A 179 38.91 7.99 16.65
C ILE A 179 39.86 8.42 15.53
N ASP A 180 40.75 7.51 15.12
CA ASP A 180 41.64 7.68 13.98
C ASP A 180 40.99 7.09 12.73
N LEU A 181 40.55 7.95 11.82
CA LEU A 181 39.93 7.62 10.54
C LEU A 181 40.88 7.75 9.35
N THR A 182 42.21 7.80 9.58
CA THR A 182 43.19 7.68 8.49
C THR A 182 43.11 6.31 7.79
N HIS A 183 42.55 5.31 8.49
CA HIS A 183 42.18 4.00 7.98
C HIS A 183 40.79 3.59 8.50
N PRO A 184 40.11 2.62 7.85
CA PRO A 184 38.81 2.15 8.32
C PRO A 184 38.88 1.60 9.77
N VAL A 185 37.92 2.00 10.60
CA VAL A 185 37.81 1.58 12.01
C VAL A 185 36.72 0.53 12.16
N THR A 186 37.03 -0.60 12.78
CA THR A 186 36.03 -1.64 13.08
C THR A 186 35.53 -1.49 14.51
N VAL A 187 34.22 -1.54 14.68
CA VAL A 187 33.54 -1.61 15.98
C VAL A 187 32.61 -2.83 16.01
N THR A 188 32.47 -3.45 17.17
CA THR A 188 31.54 -4.56 17.38
C THR A 188 30.24 -4.03 17.99
N VAL A 189 29.14 -4.21 17.28
CA VAL A 189 27.79 -3.90 17.76
C VAL A 189 27.21 -5.15 18.40
N THR A 190 26.83 -5.07 19.67
CA THR A 190 26.20 -6.18 20.40
C THR A 190 24.76 -5.85 20.73
N ASP A 191 23.85 -6.73 20.31
CA ASP A 191 22.41 -6.57 20.40
C ASP A 191 21.78 -7.89 20.89
N TYR A 192 21.07 -7.86 22.02
CA TYR A 192 20.55 -9.06 22.71
C TYR A 192 21.58 -10.21 22.84
N GLY A 193 22.86 -9.87 23.10
CA GLY A 193 23.95 -10.83 23.23
C GLY A 193 24.51 -11.38 21.91
N ARG A 194 24.00 -10.95 20.76
CA ARG A 194 24.53 -11.26 19.43
C ARG A 194 25.43 -10.12 18.98
N SER A 195 26.61 -10.43 18.48
CA SER A 195 27.59 -9.43 18.06
C SER A 195 27.83 -9.47 16.55
N ALA A 196 27.98 -8.30 15.95
CA ALA A 196 28.37 -8.15 14.55
C ALA A 196 29.34 -6.98 14.39
N ASP A 197 30.38 -7.19 13.58
CA ASP A 197 31.33 -6.13 13.27
C ASP A 197 30.76 -5.18 12.23
N TRP A 198 30.97 -3.89 12.48
CA TRP A 198 30.70 -2.78 11.59
C TRP A 198 32.01 -2.06 11.29
N THR A 199 32.18 -1.62 10.05
CA THR A 199 33.36 -0.86 9.64
C THR A 199 32.97 0.57 9.27
N ILE A 200 33.65 1.52 9.90
CA ILE A 200 33.50 2.96 9.67
C ILE A 200 34.62 3.39 8.72
N TYR A 201 34.22 3.97 7.59
CA TYR A 201 35.09 4.52 6.56
C TYR A 201 34.98 6.04 6.59
N CYS A 202 36.07 6.71 6.20
CA CYS A 202 36.09 8.14 5.96
C CYS A 202 36.38 8.40 4.48
N GLU A 203 35.53 9.21 3.86
CA GLU A 203 35.80 9.84 2.57
C GLU A 203 36.13 11.32 2.80
N VAL A 204 37.05 11.85 2.01
CA VAL A 204 37.42 13.27 2.08
C VAL A 204 36.96 14.01 0.83
N THR A 205 36.52 15.26 1.00
CA THR A 205 36.05 16.12 -0.07
C THR A 205 36.63 17.54 0.04
N GLU A 206 36.92 18.18 -1.09
CA GLU A 206 37.25 19.61 -1.11
C GLU A 206 35.99 20.49 -1.11
N ALA A 207 34.83 19.93 -1.47
CA ALA A 207 33.56 20.65 -1.45
C ALA A 207 33.03 20.77 -0.03
N THR A 208 32.93 22.00 0.47
CA THR A 208 32.35 22.35 1.77
C THR A 208 30.83 22.45 1.72
N VAL A 209 30.27 22.65 0.52
CA VAL A 209 28.84 22.61 0.22
C VAL A 209 28.60 21.95 -1.14
N THR A 210 27.59 21.10 -1.21
CA THR A 210 27.20 20.35 -2.40
C THR A 210 25.71 20.50 -2.62
N THR A 211 25.31 20.87 -3.84
CA THR A 211 23.93 20.67 -4.29
C THR A 211 23.84 19.25 -4.82
N VAL A 212 23.08 18.40 -4.15
CA VAL A 212 23.08 16.95 -4.39
C VAL A 212 22.19 16.58 -5.58
N ARG A 213 20.95 17.05 -5.57
CA ARG A 213 19.96 16.82 -6.64
C ARG A 213 18.77 17.78 -6.52
N ALA A 214 17.99 17.85 -7.58
CA ALA A 214 16.67 18.46 -7.59
C ALA A 214 15.63 17.45 -8.13
N ASP A 215 14.60 17.18 -7.34
CA ASP A 215 13.46 16.34 -7.71
C ASP A 215 12.28 17.27 -8.03
N ALA A 216 12.06 17.52 -9.32
CA ALA A 216 11.04 18.46 -9.79
C ALA A 216 9.72 17.76 -10.12
N TRP A 217 8.63 18.32 -9.61
CA TRP A 217 7.25 17.94 -9.94
C TRP A 217 6.61 19.10 -10.72
N THR A 218 5.28 19.18 -10.74
CA THR A 218 4.54 20.13 -11.58
C THR A 218 4.54 21.57 -11.05
N ASN A 219 4.28 21.81 -9.76
CA ASN A 219 4.32 23.14 -9.14
C ASN A 219 5.22 23.21 -7.89
N VAL A 220 6.00 22.15 -7.67
CA VAL A 220 6.85 22.00 -6.49
C VAL A 220 8.14 21.28 -6.88
N ALA A 221 9.23 21.58 -6.19
CA ALA A 221 10.49 20.86 -6.34
C ALA A 221 11.16 20.64 -4.98
N TRP A 222 11.86 19.51 -4.84
CA TRP A 222 12.74 19.25 -3.70
C TRP A 222 14.18 19.39 -4.13
N VAL A 223 14.91 20.30 -3.50
CA VAL A 223 16.34 20.49 -3.76
C VAL A 223 17.12 20.08 -2.52
N TYR A 224 18.07 19.18 -2.70
CA TYR A 224 18.85 18.57 -1.62
C TYR A 224 20.26 19.18 -1.61
N GLY A 225 20.72 19.53 -0.42
CA GLY A 225 22.05 20.06 -0.17
C GLY A 225 22.75 19.31 0.96
N GLU A 226 24.07 19.28 0.90
CA GLU A 226 24.94 18.77 1.94
C GLU A 226 26.03 19.80 2.20
N ALA A 227 26.29 20.12 3.46
CA ALA A 227 27.36 21.02 3.88
C ALA A 227 27.86 20.64 5.27
N GLN A 228 28.84 21.38 5.78
CA GLN A 228 29.21 21.29 7.18
C GLN A 228 28.05 21.75 8.08
N GLU A 229 27.85 21.09 9.21
CA GLU A 229 26.91 21.57 10.24
C GLU A 229 27.45 22.84 10.94
N GLY A 230 26.60 23.86 11.11
CA GLY A 230 26.91 25.08 11.87
C GLY A 230 26.77 26.39 11.09
N PRO A 231 27.30 26.52 9.86
CA PRO A 231 27.03 27.67 8.98
C PRO A 231 25.54 27.82 8.64
N ASP A 232 25.17 28.98 8.09
CA ASP A 232 23.82 29.23 7.55
C ASP A 232 23.63 28.43 6.25
N ASN A 233 23.03 27.26 6.37
CA ASN A 233 22.80 26.30 5.29
C ASN A 233 21.38 26.46 4.72
N TYR A 234 21.28 26.81 3.43
CA TYR A 234 19.98 27.01 2.77
C TYR A 234 20.03 26.66 1.28
N ILE A 235 18.86 26.61 0.65
CA ILE A 235 18.72 26.53 -0.81
C ILE A 235 18.31 27.90 -1.35
N GLU A 236 18.86 28.27 -2.50
CA GLU A 236 18.30 29.33 -3.34
C GLU A 236 18.00 28.82 -4.75
N TYR A 237 17.04 29.47 -5.40
CA TYR A 237 16.58 29.11 -6.73
C TYR A 237 16.21 30.35 -7.55
N ARG A 238 16.15 30.17 -8.87
CA ARG A 238 15.67 31.16 -9.82
C ARG A 238 15.11 30.47 -11.05
N ARG A 239 14.24 31.13 -11.81
CA ARG A 239 13.96 30.69 -13.18
C ARG A 239 15.26 30.71 -13.99
N ALA A 240 15.41 29.78 -14.92
CA ALA A 240 16.62 29.68 -15.74
C ALA A 240 16.88 30.97 -16.55
N ASP A 241 15.81 31.68 -16.93
CA ASP A 241 15.83 32.96 -17.64
C ASP A 241 16.02 34.21 -16.74
N ALA A 242 16.04 34.03 -15.42
CA ALA A 242 16.22 35.12 -14.45
C ALA A 242 17.66 35.19 -13.94
N SER A 243 18.12 36.38 -13.53
CA SER A 243 19.46 36.59 -12.96
C SER A 243 19.45 36.66 -11.43
N GLN A 244 18.32 37.00 -10.82
CA GLN A 244 18.21 37.18 -9.37
C GLN A 244 17.86 35.86 -8.69
N TRP A 245 18.63 35.51 -7.66
CA TRP A 245 18.35 34.37 -6.80
C TRP A 245 17.29 34.69 -5.75
N THR A 246 16.45 33.70 -5.47
CA THR A 246 15.48 33.71 -4.38
C THR A 246 15.92 32.70 -3.33
N ARG A 247 16.25 33.17 -2.13
CA ARG A 247 16.47 32.29 -0.97
C ARG A 247 15.14 31.62 -0.60
N VAL A 248 15.17 30.31 -0.42
CA VAL A 248 14.03 29.55 0.07
C VAL A 248 13.73 29.96 1.51
N PRO A 249 12.46 30.22 1.89
CA PRO A 249 12.09 30.50 3.28
C PRO A 249 12.43 29.35 4.22
N ASP A 250 12.87 29.66 5.44
CA ASP A 250 13.23 28.63 6.43
C ASP A 250 12.06 27.66 6.74
N ALA A 251 10.80 28.13 6.63
CA ALA A 251 9.62 27.29 6.82
C ALA A 251 9.45 26.18 5.76
N TRP A 252 10.18 26.26 4.65
CA TRP A 252 10.20 25.25 3.58
C TRP A 252 11.47 24.40 3.61
N MET A 253 12.38 24.68 4.54
CA MET A 253 13.62 23.94 4.75
C MET A 253 13.42 22.82 5.76
N THR A 254 14.06 21.68 5.52
CA THR A 254 14.28 20.62 6.50
C THR A 254 15.78 20.40 6.63
N VAL A 255 16.30 20.46 7.84
CA VAL A 255 17.73 20.33 8.15
C VAL A 255 17.93 19.15 9.09
N ASP A 256 18.87 18.29 8.78
CA ASP A 256 19.29 17.12 9.55
C ASP A 256 20.82 17.06 9.59
N GLY A 257 21.41 17.74 10.58
CA GLY A 257 22.85 17.93 10.69
C GLY A 257 23.44 18.65 9.46
N GLY A 258 24.38 17.99 8.78
CA GLY A 258 25.00 18.51 7.56
C GLY A 258 24.14 18.35 6.30
N SER A 259 23.05 17.57 6.34
CA SER A 259 22.14 17.40 5.21
C SER A 259 20.92 18.30 5.35
N PHE A 260 20.44 18.83 4.24
CA PHE A 260 19.24 19.65 4.23
C PHE A 260 18.53 19.58 2.89
N HIS A 261 17.25 19.92 2.88
CA HIS A 261 16.51 20.09 1.64
C HIS A 261 15.43 21.15 1.75
N ALA A 262 15.08 21.73 0.60
CA ALA A 262 13.98 22.67 0.45
C ALA A 262 12.82 22.00 -0.28
N ARG A 263 11.58 22.21 0.19
CA ARG A 263 10.36 22.00 -0.62
C ARG A 263 9.92 23.34 -1.20
N ILE A 264 10.32 23.62 -2.43
CA ILE A 264 10.02 24.89 -3.12
C ILE A 264 8.63 24.78 -3.74
N ILE A 265 7.64 25.46 -3.19
CA ILE A 265 6.23 25.44 -3.63
C ILE A 265 5.89 26.65 -4.51
N HIS A 266 4.71 26.65 -5.13
CA HIS A 266 4.21 27.72 -6.00
C HIS A 266 5.10 27.99 -7.23
N LEU A 267 5.82 26.98 -7.72
CA LEU A 267 6.55 27.06 -8.97
C LEU A 267 5.57 27.09 -10.15
N GLU A 268 5.93 27.77 -11.22
CA GLU A 268 5.17 27.73 -12.46
C GLU A 268 5.35 26.35 -13.11
N SER A 269 4.29 25.77 -13.68
CA SER A 269 4.39 24.54 -14.45
C SER A 269 5.11 24.76 -15.77
N LEU A 270 5.65 23.69 -16.37
CA LEU A 270 6.39 23.74 -17.65
C LEU A 270 7.49 24.80 -17.70
N THR A 271 8.19 25.02 -16.60
CA THR A 271 9.18 26.09 -16.44
C THR A 271 10.53 25.53 -16.02
N ASP A 272 11.60 26.04 -16.63
CA ASP A 272 12.98 25.68 -16.29
C ASP A 272 13.49 26.56 -15.14
N TYR A 273 14.10 25.92 -14.16
CA TYR A 273 14.67 26.54 -12.97
C TYR A 273 16.12 26.09 -12.77
N VAL A 274 16.85 26.90 -12.00
CA VAL A 274 18.17 26.56 -11.48
C VAL A 274 18.12 26.70 -9.96
N ALA A 275 18.67 25.72 -9.25
CA ALA A 275 18.84 25.79 -7.81
C ALA A 275 20.26 25.42 -7.38
N ARG A 276 20.66 25.92 -6.21
CA ARG A 276 21.91 25.55 -5.56
C ARG A 276 21.80 25.60 -4.04
N ALA A 277 22.61 24.78 -3.38
CA ALA A 277 22.86 24.84 -1.95
C ALA A 277 23.85 25.96 -1.62
N VAL A 278 23.67 26.59 -0.46
CA VAL A 278 24.52 27.65 0.07
C VAL A 278 24.86 27.32 1.51
N SER A 279 26.10 27.56 1.91
CA SER A 279 26.60 27.40 3.27
C SER A 279 27.47 28.61 3.62
N GLY A 280 26.93 29.55 4.41
CA GLY A 280 27.61 30.82 4.67
C GLY A 280 27.86 31.60 3.37
N ASP A 281 29.14 31.80 3.02
CA ASP A 281 29.56 32.51 1.80
C ASP A 281 29.88 31.57 0.61
N GLU A 282 29.76 30.25 0.81
CA GLU A 282 30.09 29.24 -0.20
C GLU A 282 28.83 28.70 -0.87
N THR A 283 28.94 28.37 -2.16
CA THR A 283 27.83 27.84 -2.97
C THR A 283 28.19 26.49 -3.58
N GLY A 284 27.25 25.56 -3.54
CA GLY A 284 27.34 24.31 -4.28
C GLY A 284 27.16 24.52 -5.79
N ALA A 285 27.33 23.45 -6.56
CA ALA A 285 27.10 23.46 -7.99
C ALA A 285 25.64 23.83 -8.34
N GLU A 286 25.44 24.53 -9.45
CA GLU A 286 24.11 24.82 -9.98
C GLU A 286 23.50 23.53 -10.58
N ILE A 287 22.24 23.25 -10.25
CA ILE A 287 21.46 22.15 -10.86
C ILE A 287 20.26 22.75 -11.58
N GLU A 288 20.11 22.38 -12.84
CA GLU A 288 18.93 22.68 -13.65
C GLU A 288 17.83 21.65 -13.42
N PHE A 289 16.58 22.09 -13.34
CA PHE A 289 15.42 21.22 -13.32
C PHE A 289 14.23 21.87 -14.03
N ARG A 290 13.29 21.05 -14.50
CA ARG A 290 12.10 21.50 -15.20
C ARG A 290 10.85 21.01 -14.50
N THR A 291 9.90 21.90 -14.25
CA THR A 291 8.61 21.52 -13.69
C THR A 291 7.71 20.85 -14.73
N GLY A 292 6.88 19.91 -14.27
CA GLY A 292 5.94 19.14 -15.07
C GLY A 292 4.72 19.93 -15.59
N ALA A 293 3.76 19.23 -16.19
CA ALA A 293 2.52 19.80 -16.72
C ALA A 293 1.31 19.59 -15.78
N ASN A 294 0.39 20.56 -15.77
CA ASN A 294 -0.90 20.46 -15.07
C ASN A 294 -1.90 19.63 -15.89
N ILE A 295 -1.81 18.30 -15.82
CA ILE A 295 -2.68 17.39 -16.59
C ILE A 295 -3.98 17.11 -15.83
N GLN A 296 -5.13 17.20 -16.48
CA GLN A 296 -6.40 16.71 -15.92
C GLN A 296 -6.84 15.41 -16.61
N PRO A 297 -7.45 14.46 -15.88
CA PRO A 297 -8.09 13.32 -16.53
C PRO A 297 -9.18 13.80 -17.49
N PRO A 298 -9.28 13.24 -18.71
CA PRO A 298 -10.37 13.58 -19.61
C PRO A 298 -11.70 13.09 -19.01
N ASN A 299 -12.77 13.85 -19.23
CA ASN A 299 -14.11 13.56 -18.69
C ASN A 299 -14.12 13.38 -17.16
N ALA A 300 -13.28 14.13 -16.42
CA ALA A 300 -13.27 14.12 -14.95
C ALA A 300 -14.50 14.83 -14.34
N ASP A 301 -15.19 15.64 -15.15
CA ASP A 301 -16.51 16.24 -14.90
C ASP A 301 -17.67 15.27 -15.14
N PHE A 302 -17.41 14.06 -15.63
CA PHE A 302 -18.43 13.04 -15.92
C PHE A 302 -19.60 13.52 -16.80
N GLU A 303 -19.37 14.45 -17.72
CA GLU A 303 -20.41 14.96 -18.63
C GLU A 303 -20.71 13.99 -19.79
N ASN A 304 -19.70 13.26 -20.24
CA ASN A 304 -19.81 12.41 -21.43
C ASN A 304 -20.16 10.97 -21.07
N TRP A 305 -21.24 10.46 -21.67
CA TRP A 305 -21.70 9.08 -21.51
C TRP A 305 -22.23 8.51 -22.82
N TRP A 306 -22.06 7.19 -22.99
CA TRP A 306 -22.60 6.46 -24.12
C TRP A 306 -23.24 5.16 -23.67
N LEU A 307 -24.49 4.96 -24.07
CA LEU A 307 -25.21 3.71 -23.87
C LEU A 307 -24.99 2.78 -25.06
N ASN A 308 -24.09 1.81 -24.90
CA ASN A 308 -23.88 0.76 -25.90
C ASN A 308 -24.75 -0.46 -25.58
N GLY A 309 -25.87 -0.60 -26.28
CA GLY A 309 -26.86 -1.63 -25.98
C GLY A 309 -27.45 -1.44 -24.58
N LYS A 310 -26.98 -2.23 -23.60
CA LYS A 310 -27.40 -2.16 -22.18
C LYS A 310 -26.32 -1.61 -21.24
N VAL A 311 -25.12 -1.38 -21.75
CA VAL A 311 -23.94 -0.99 -20.98
C VAL A 311 -23.76 0.52 -21.09
N TRP A 312 -23.92 1.23 -19.98
CA TRP A 312 -23.52 2.62 -19.87
C TRP A 312 -21.99 2.71 -19.76
N ASN A 313 -21.39 3.58 -20.57
CA ASN A 313 -19.95 3.84 -20.57
C ASN A 313 -19.70 5.32 -20.25
N PRO A 314 -18.72 5.64 -19.38
CA PRO A 314 -18.37 7.01 -18.96
C PRO A 314 -17.50 7.74 -20.00
N TRP A 315 -17.91 7.69 -21.26
CA TRP A 315 -17.30 8.36 -22.40
C TRP A 315 -18.31 8.43 -23.56
N ALA A 316 -18.19 9.42 -24.44
CA ALA A 316 -19.01 9.52 -25.66
C ALA A 316 -18.64 8.43 -26.68
N GLU A 317 -19.55 8.01 -27.56
CA GLU A 317 -19.39 6.84 -28.48
C GLU A 317 -18.02 6.73 -29.18
N ASP A 318 -17.48 7.85 -29.68
CA ASP A 318 -16.18 7.95 -30.34
C ASP A 318 -15.12 8.70 -29.50
N GLY A 319 -15.35 8.82 -28.19
CA GLY A 319 -14.54 9.57 -27.25
C GLY A 319 -13.35 8.81 -26.68
N VAL A 320 -12.52 9.53 -25.92
CA VAL A 320 -11.40 8.94 -25.19
C VAL A 320 -11.94 8.04 -24.07
N ARG A 321 -11.65 6.75 -24.18
CA ARG A 321 -12.02 5.74 -23.19
C ARG A 321 -11.01 5.77 -22.04
N PHE A 322 -11.06 6.78 -21.19
CA PHE A 322 -10.18 6.88 -20.03
C PHE A 322 -10.75 6.12 -18.82
N TRP A 323 -12.05 6.31 -18.59
CA TRP A 323 -12.82 5.67 -17.53
C TRP A 323 -13.51 4.39 -18.04
N ASP A 324 -13.66 3.40 -17.17
CA ASP A 324 -14.52 2.23 -17.36
C ASP A 324 -15.24 1.88 -16.05
N THR A 325 -16.13 0.90 -16.11
CA THR A 325 -16.99 0.47 -14.99
C THR A 325 -17.12 -1.06 -14.98
N GLY A 326 -17.64 -1.59 -13.88
CA GLY A 326 -18.04 -3.00 -13.76
C GLY A 326 -19.31 -3.36 -14.55
N ASN A 327 -19.91 -2.44 -15.31
CA ASN A 327 -21.23 -2.61 -15.94
C ASN A 327 -21.30 -3.83 -16.88
N LYS A 328 -20.21 -4.18 -17.57
CA LYS A 328 -20.17 -5.39 -18.42
C LYS A 328 -20.49 -6.67 -17.62
N GLY A 329 -20.00 -6.76 -16.38
CA GLY A 329 -20.34 -7.85 -15.47
C GLY A 329 -21.80 -7.79 -15.02
N ALA A 330 -22.26 -6.62 -14.54
CA ALA A 330 -23.61 -6.44 -14.00
C ALA A 330 -24.73 -6.68 -15.03
N THR A 331 -24.50 -6.26 -16.28
CA THR A 331 -25.49 -6.37 -17.38
C THR A 331 -25.65 -7.78 -17.93
N THR A 332 -24.82 -8.74 -17.50
CA THR A 332 -24.99 -10.16 -17.86
C THR A 332 -26.33 -10.71 -17.36
N LEU A 333 -26.81 -10.24 -16.20
CA LEU A 333 -28.07 -10.67 -15.58
C LEU A 333 -28.95 -9.49 -15.10
N GLY A 334 -28.62 -8.25 -15.47
CA GLY A 334 -29.29 -7.04 -14.97
C GLY A 334 -29.11 -5.81 -15.86
N SER A 335 -29.28 -4.63 -15.27
CA SER A 335 -28.96 -3.33 -15.90
C SER A 335 -27.60 -2.84 -15.42
N SER A 336 -27.06 -1.82 -16.10
CA SER A 336 -25.90 -1.08 -15.59
C SER A 336 -26.18 -0.59 -14.17
N ASN A 337 -25.22 -0.78 -13.28
CA ASN A 337 -25.28 -0.31 -11.90
C ASN A 337 -24.40 0.92 -11.67
N THR A 338 -23.70 1.37 -12.71
CA THR A 338 -23.11 2.72 -12.82
C THR A 338 -23.70 3.41 -14.05
N GLN A 339 -24.22 4.62 -13.92
CA GLN A 339 -24.95 5.31 -15.00
C GLN A 339 -24.85 6.83 -14.84
N PRO A 340 -25.12 7.62 -15.90
CA PRO A 340 -25.29 9.05 -15.77
C PRO A 340 -26.50 9.42 -14.90
N SER A 341 -26.44 10.59 -14.28
CA SER A 341 -27.53 11.22 -13.53
C SER A 341 -27.64 12.69 -13.93
N ASP A 342 -28.86 13.25 -13.89
CA ASP A 342 -29.12 14.69 -14.07
C ASP A 342 -29.08 15.47 -12.74
N ASP A 343 -28.91 14.76 -11.61
CA ASP A 343 -28.62 15.36 -10.30
C ASP A 343 -27.13 15.70 -10.23
N THR A 344 -26.78 16.98 -10.18
CA THR A 344 -25.40 17.49 -10.19
C THR A 344 -25.23 18.61 -9.14
N PRO A 345 -23.99 18.95 -8.71
CA PRO A 345 -23.75 20.06 -7.80
C PRO A 345 -24.23 21.42 -8.35
N THR A 346 -24.20 21.60 -9.68
CA THR A 346 -24.57 22.86 -10.34
C THR A 346 -26.05 22.93 -10.72
N GLY A 347 -26.77 21.81 -10.70
CA GLY A 347 -28.16 21.69 -11.15
C GLY A 347 -28.31 21.59 -12.69
N THR A 348 -27.20 21.49 -13.42
CA THR A 348 -27.15 21.28 -14.87
C THR A 348 -26.04 20.27 -15.21
N GLY A 349 -26.11 19.63 -16.37
CA GLY A 349 -25.08 18.68 -16.81
C GLY A 349 -25.36 17.25 -16.38
N ARG A 350 -24.30 16.45 -16.22
CA ARG A 350 -24.36 15.03 -15.83
C ARG A 350 -23.36 14.72 -14.74
N SER A 351 -23.76 13.88 -13.80
CA SER A 351 -22.86 13.26 -12.81
C SER A 351 -22.84 11.74 -12.94
N ALA A 352 -21.89 11.08 -12.28
CA ALA A 352 -21.86 9.63 -12.19
C ALA A 352 -22.69 9.14 -10.99
N LYS A 353 -23.64 8.22 -11.23
CA LYS A 353 -24.38 7.50 -10.18
C LYS A 353 -23.94 6.05 -10.13
N LEU A 354 -23.32 5.65 -9.03
CA LEU A 354 -22.80 4.32 -8.74
C LEU A 354 -23.72 3.67 -7.70
N GLU A 355 -24.31 2.53 -8.01
CA GLU A 355 -25.23 1.82 -7.12
C GLU A 355 -24.78 0.38 -6.87
N THR A 356 -24.67 0.00 -5.61
CA THR A 356 -24.44 -1.39 -5.23
C THR A 356 -25.74 -2.17 -5.31
N ARG A 357 -25.74 -3.23 -6.13
CA ARG A 357 -26.92 -4.05 -6.40
C ARG A 357 -26.61 -5.54 -6.29
N PHE A 358 -27.56 -6.32 -5.79
CA PHE A 358 -27.56 -7.76 -5.96
C PHE A 358 -27.97 -8.12 -7.39
N VAL A 359 -27.09 -8.81 -8.11
CA VAL A 359 -27.31 -9.24 -9.49
C VAL A 359 -27.56 -10.76 -9.48
N GLY A 360 -28.81 -11.16 -9.71
CA GLY A 360 -29.22 -12.57 -9.64
C GLY A 360 -30.72 -12.82 -9.80
N ILE A 361 -31.13 -14.09 -9.73
CA ILE A 361 -32.53 -14.55 -9.74
C ILE A 361 -32.85 -15.14 -8.36
N GLY A 362 -33.74 -14.50 -7.60
CA GLY A 362 -34.06 -14.91 -6.24
C GLY A 362 -32.83 -14.82 -5.32
N ILE A 363 -32.50 -15.90 -4.61
CA ILE A 363 -31.32 -15.98 -3.73
C ILE A 363 -30.02 -16.33 -4.48
N VAL A 364 -30.10 -16.65 -5.78
CA VAL A 364 -28.95 -17.06 -6.59
C VAL A 364 -28.42 -15.85 -7.34
N GLY A 365 -27.29 -15.32 -6.88
CA GLY A 365 -26.66 -14.12 -7.45
C GLY A 365 -25.42 -13.69 -6.68
N LYS A 366 -24.84 -12.57 -7.09
CA LYS A 366 -23.73 -11.91 -6.39
C LYS A 366 -24.01 -10.43 -6.25
N LEU A 367 -23.48 -9.84 -5.19
CA LEU A 367 -23.43 -8.40 -5.05
C LEU A 367 -22.47 -7.82 -6.11
N ALA A 368 -22.88 -6.77 -6.79
CA ALA A 368 -22.06 -5.97 -7.69
C ALA A 368 -22.07 -4.52 -7.18
N ALA A 369 -20.92 -4.02 -6.74
CA ALA A 369 -20.79 -2.62 -6.39
C ALA A 369 -20.83 -1.75 -7.65
N GLY A 370 -21.51 -0.60 -7.57
CA GLY A 370 -21.37 0.44 -8.58
C GLY A 370 -19.97 1.03 -8.47
N ASN A 371 -19.23 1.08 -9.57
CA ASN A 371 -17.87 1.58 -9.60
C ASN A 371 -17.54 2.29 -10.90
N ILE A 372 -16.56 3.18 -10.82
CA ILE A 372 -15.93 3.86 -11.96
C ILE A 372 -14.44 3.91 -11.70
N PHE A 373 -13.63 3.64 -12.73
CA PHE A 373 -12.18 3.63 -12.57
C PHE A 373 -11.45 4.04 -13.84
N ALA A 374 -10.28 4.67 -13.67
CA ALA A 374 -9.34 4.92 -14.76
C ALA A 374 -8.70 3.59 -15.18
N GLY A 375 -8.97 3.14 -16.39
CA GLY A 375 -8.52 1.84 -16.87
C GLY A 375 -9.59 1.13 -17.72
N GLU A 376 -9.50 -0.20 -17.80
CA GLU A 376 -10.35 -1.03 -18.66
C GLU A 376 -10.92 -2.24 -17.92
N TYR A 377 -12.21 -2.52 -18.11
CA TYR A 377 -12.80 -3.82 -17.81
C TYR A 377 -12.47 -4.78 -18.96
N VAL A 378 -11.48 -5.64 -18.72
CA VAL A 378 -10.89 -6.52 -19.74
C VAL A 378 -11.86 -7.63 -20.12
N LYS A 379 -12.35 -8.42 -19.14
CA LYS A 379 -13.30 -9.50 -19.39
C LYS A 379 -14.02 -9.99 -18.14
N THR A 380 -15.12 -10.70 -18.37
CA THR A 380 -15.84 -11.44 -17.34
C THR A 380 -15.26 -12.86 -17.22
N ASP A 381 -14.95 -13.27 -15.98
CA ASP A 381 -14.49 -14.61 -15.62
C ASP A 381 -15.56 -15.30 -14.76
N GLY A 382 -16.49 -16.00 -15.44
CA GLY A 382 -17.69 -16.57 -14.83
C GLY A 382 -18.62 -15.48 -14.30
N THR A 383 -18.62 -15.27 -12.98
CA THR A 383 -19.38 -14.19 -12.31
C THR A 383 -18.44 -13.16 -11.66
N ASN A 384 -17.18 -13.16 -12.06
CA ASN A 384 -16.13 -12.28 -11.56
C ASN A 384 -15.60 -11.38 -12.70
N GLY A 385 -14.81 -10.37 -12.37
CA GLY A 385 -14.18 -9.47 -13.33
C GLY A 385 -12.68 -9.62 -13.37
N ILE A 386 -12.11 -9.44 -14.56
CA ILE A 386 -10.71 -9.10 -14.77
C ILE A 386 -10.67 -7.68 -15.30
N LEU A 387 -9.98 -6.80 -14.57
CA LEU A 387 -9.86 -5.38 -14.84
C LEU A 387 -8.40 -5.00 -14.95
N SER A 388 -8.11 -3.91 -15.65
CA SER A 388 -6.79 -3.34 -15.84
C SER A 388 -6.86 -1.90 -15.35
N PHE A 389 -6.42 -1.66 -14.12
CA PHE A 389 -6.42 -0.33 -13.50
C PHE A 389 -5.18 0.46 -13.90
N GLY A 390 -5.40 1.68 -14.36
CA GLY A 390 -4.33 2.61 -14.69
C GLY A 390 -4.44 3.17 -16.11
N ARG A 391 -4.09 4.44 -16.24
CA ARG A 391 -3.85 5.14 -17.51
C ARG A 391 -2.47 5.75 -17.47
N GLU A 392 -1.77 5.76 -18.61
CA GLU A 392 -0.41 6.32 -18.69
C GLU A 392 -0.38 7.73 -18.14
N PHE A 393 0.57 7.97 -17.24
CA PHE A 393 0.65 9.23 -16.50
C PHE A 393 2.01 9.36 -15.82
N SER A 394 2.65 10.52 -15.96
CA SER A 394 4.02 10.78 -15.50
C SER A 394 4.16 12.00 -14.61
N GLU A 395 3.05 12.66 -14.25
CA GLU A 395 3.04 13.85 -13.40
C GLU A 395 2.81 13.49 -11.92
N HIS A 396 2.96 14.48 -11.03
CA HIS A 396 2.89 14.30 -9.57
C HIS A 396 1.80 15.17 -8.94
N PRO A 397 0.50 14.83 -9.10
CA PRO A 397 -0.56 15.52 -8.39
C PRO A 397 -0.39 15.33 -6.87
N THR A 398 -0.63 16.38 -6.10
CA THR A 398 -0.53 16.37 -4.63
C THR A 398 -1.85 15.95 -3.99
N ARG A 399 -2.98 16.22 -4.66
CA ARG A 399 -4.34 15.96 -4.15
C ARG A 399 -5.31 15.60 -5.25
N LEU A 400 -6.40 14.93 -4.86
CA LEU A 400 -7.63 14.87 -5.64
C LEU A 400 -8.73 15.63 -4.87
N ARG A 401 -9.50 16.46 -5.56
CA ARG A 401 -10.77 16.99 -5.05
C ARG A 401 -11.92 16.70 -6.02
N GLY A 402 -13.13 16.82 -5.51
CA GLY A 402 -14.37 16.75 -6.31
C GLY A 402 -15.60 16.83 -5.41
N TYR A 403 -16.75 16.42 -5.93
CA TYR A 403 -18.02 16.42 -5.19
C TYR A 403 -18.59 15.01 -5.06
N TYR A 404 -19.29 14.77 -3.96
CA TYR A 404 -20.02 13.51 -3.74
C TYR A 404 -21.38 13.70 -3.06
N LYS A 405 -22.25 12.73 -3.28
CA LYS A 405 -23.41 12.40 -2.42
C LYS A 405 -23.38 10.92 -2.12
N TYR A 406 -23.85 10.52 -0.95
CA TYR A 406 -23.85 9.09 -0.60
C TYR A 406 -25.12 8.70 0.15
N HIS A 407 -25.68 7.56 -0.20
CA HIS A 407 -26.66 6.85 0.60
C HIS A 407 -26.06 5.52 1.06
N SER A 408 -26.00 5.32 2.37
CA SER A 408 -25.46 4.11 3.00
C SER A 408 -26.56 3.11 3.31
N ALA A 409 -26.55 1.96 2.63
CA ALA A 409 -27.41 0.84 3.00
C ALA A 409 -26.68 -0.09 4.00
N PRO A 410 -27.39 -0.79 4.90
CA PRO A 410 -26.78 -1.83 5.71
C PRO A 410 -26.16 -2.93 4.84
N ILE A 411 -24.98 -3.44 5.24
CA ILE A 411 -24.25 -4.51 4.54
C ILE A 411 -25.09 -5.79 4.54
N SER A 412 -25.72 -6.02 3.39
CA SER A 412 -26.64 -7.12 3.17
C SER A 412 -25.95 -8.41 2.71
N SER A 413 -24.81 -8.28 2.01
CA SER A 413 -24.03 -9.38 1.45
C SER A 413 -22.61 -9.35 2.02
N VAL A 414 -22.12 -10.52 2.43
CA VAL A 414 -20.78 -10.71 2.99
C VAL A 414 -20.17 -11.99 2.43
N THR A 415 -18.86 -11.98 2.21
CA THR A 415 -18.08 -13.19 1.93
C THR A 415 -17.28 -13.64 3.17
N THR A 416 -16.73 -14.86 3.12
CA THR A 416 -15.88 -15.40 4.20
C THR A 416 -14.77 -14.41 4.54
N GLY A 417 -14.62 -14.09 5.83
CA GLY A 417 -13.69 -13.08 6.33
C GLY A 417 -14.34 -11.70 6.61
N PHE A 418 -15.56 -11.46 6.14
CA PHE A 418 -16.28 -10.19 6.33
C PHE A 418 -17.61 -10.34 7.07
N THR A 419 -17.89 -11.51 7.65
CA THR A 419 -19.17 -11.81 8.31
C THR A 419 -19.50 -10.85 9.45
N ASP A 420 -18.48 -10.35 10.14
CA ASP A 420 -18.64 -9.41 11.26
C ASP A 420 -19.12 -8.02 10.82
N LEU A 421 -19.05 -7.72 9.52
CA LEU A 421 -19.54 -6.47 8.93
C LEU A 421 -21.03 -6.53 8.58
N LYS A 422 -21.65 -7.70 8.63
CA LYS A 422 -23.06 -7.86 8.26
C LYS A 422 -23.95 -6.90 9.06
N ASP A 423 -24.91 -6.29 8.36
CA ASP A 423 -25.90 -5.34 8.87
C ASP A 423 -25.31 -4.02 9.44
N ARG A 424 -23.99 -3.81 9.37
CA ARG A 424 -23.37 -2.50 9.63
C ARG A 424 -23.59 -1.55 8.44
N PRO A 425 -23.47 -0.22 8.62
CA PRO A 425 -23.49 0.72 7.50
C PRO A 425 -22.39 0.39 6.48
N ASP A 426 -22.75 0.40 5.20
CA ASP A 426 -21.79 0.24 4.12
C ASP A 426 -20.97 1.52 3.91
N THR A 427 -19.81 1.40 3.28
CA THR A 427 -18.86 2.50 3.12
C THR A 427 -18.55 2.72 1.65
N ALA A 428 -18.75 3.94 1.14
CA ALA A 428 -18.22 4.35 -0.15
C ALA A 428 -16.73 4.70 -0.02
N VAL A 429 -16.00 4.52 -1.12
CA VAL A 429 -14.57 4.87 -1.19
C VAL A 429 -14.25 5.53 -2.53
N ILE A 430 -13.39 6.55 -2.47
CA ILE A 430 -12.72 7.17 -3.61
C ILE A 430 -11.23 7.11 -3.31
N TRP A 431 -10.41 6.60 -4.22
CA TRP A 431 -8.97 6.56 -4.01
C TRP A 431 -8.19 6.81 -5.30
N VAL A 432 -6.98 7.30 -5.11
CA VAL A 432 -6.01 7.52 -6.18
C VAL A 432 -4.70 6.85 -5.81
N ALA A 433 -4.11 6.18 -6.78
CA ALA A 433 -2.76 5.66 -6.68
C ALA A 433 -1.95 6.06 -7.92
N LEU A 434 -0.70 6.42 -7.69
CA LEU A 434 0.32 6.51 -8.72
C LEU A 434 1.18 5.27 -8.61
N ILE A 435 1.38 4.54 -9.72
CA ILE A 435 2.21 3.33 -9.72
C ILE A 435 3.34 3.42 -10.74
N ASP A 436 4.46 2.82 -10.37
CA ASP A 436 5.61 2.58 -11.24
C ASP A 436 5.70 1.06 -11.48
N SER A 437 5.02 0.62 -12.53
CA SER A 437 4.96 -0.76 -12.99
C SER A 437 5.17 -0.79 -14.50
N PRO A 438 5.62 -1.91 -15.09
CA PRO A 438 5.79 -2.01 -16.54
C PRO A 438 4.46 -1.88 -17.29
N GLU A 439 3.38 -2.41 -16.70
CA GLU A 439 2.02 -2.46 -17.26
C GLU A 439 1.02 -1.88 -16.26
N PRO A 440 -0.20 -1.50 -16.71
CA PRO A 440 -1.29 -1.19 -15.80
C PRO A 440 -1.58 -2.37 -14.85
N LEU A 441 -2.13 -2.08 -13.67
CA LEU A 441 -2.35 -3.07 -12.64
C LEU A 441 -3.54 -3.98 -12.96
N GLU A 442 -3.28 -5.26 -13.17
CA GLU A 442 -4.35 -6.24 -13.31
C GLU A 442 -5.04 -6.51 -11.97
N ILE A 443 -6.38 -6.49 -11.98
CA ILE A 443 -7.25 -6.78 -10.85
C ILE A 443 -8.13 -7.97 -11.22
N ARG A 444 -8.21 -8.95 -10.32
CA ARG A 444 -9.02 -10.17 -10.45
C ARG A 444 -9.90 -10.32 -9.21
N THR A 445 -11.21 -10.33 -9.39
CA THR A 445 -12.15 -10.47 -8.26
C THR A 445 -12.49 -11.94 -7.95
N ASN A 446 -12.08 -12.88 -8.80
CA ASN A 446 -12.33 -14.31 -8.61
C ASN A 446 -11.57 -14.82 -7.38
N PRO A 447 -12.25 -15.34 -6.33
CA PRO A 447 -11.59 -15.82 -5.11
C PRO A 447 -10.52 -16.89 -5.33
N ALA A 448 -10.59 -17.66 -6.42
CA ALA A 448 -9.64 -18.74 -6.72
C ALA A 448 -8.25 -18.25 -7.16
N ASN A 449 -8.14 -17.02 -7.66
CA ASN A 449 -6.90 -16.42 -8.16
C ASN A 449 -6.89 -14.90 -7.97
N ARG A 450 -7.48 -14.45 -6.85
CA ARG A 450 -7.73 -13.04 -6.56
C ARG A 450 -6.44 -12.26 -6.53
N GLN A 451 -6.46 -11.10 -7.17
CA GLN A 451 -5.39 -10.11 -7.17
C GLN A 451 -6.06 -8.74 -7.06
N LEU A 452 -5.81 -8.03 -5.98
CA LEU A 452 -6.40 -6.72 -5.71
C LEU A 452 -5.27 -5.71 -5.45
N PHE A 453 -5.61 -4.43 -5.48
CA PHE A 453 -4.65 -3.38 -5.19
C PHE A 453 -4.22 -3.42 -3.72
N ASP A 454 -2.91 -3.43 -3.50
CA ASP A 454 -2.28 -3.24 -2.19
C ASP A 454 -1.63 -1.84 -2.14
N PRO A 455 -2.12 -0.92 -1.29
CA PRO A 455 -1.56 0.43 -1.18
C PRO A 455 -0.12 0.45 -0.65
N GLU A 456 0.34 -0.62 0.01
CA GLU A 456 1.69 -0.73 0.58
C GLU A 456 2.66 -1.47 -0.35
N ALA A 457 2.22 -1.86 -1.56
CA ALA A 457 3.08 -2.55 -2.50
C ALA A 457 4.23 -1.66 -2.99
N SER A 458 5.40 -2.26 -3.23
CA SER A 458 6.61 -1.52 -3.64
C SER A 458 6.47 -0.73 -4.95
N TYR A 459 5.53 -1.12 -5.82
CA TYR A 459 5.23 -0.39 -7.05
C TYR A 459 4.42 0.90 -6.82
N VAL A 460 3.86 1.13 -5.63
CA VAL A 460 3.08 2.33 -5.31
C VAL A 460 4.04 3.49 -5.08
N VAL A 461 3.88 4.57 -5.86
CA VAL A 461 4.63 5.83 -5.74
C VAL A 461 3.93 6.78 -4.77
N ALA A 462 2.60 6.87 -4.89
CA ALA A 462 1.77 7.66 -3.99
C ALA A 462 0.38 7.06 -3.87
N TYR A 463 -0.26 7.25 -2.70
CA TYR A 463 -1.62 6.80 -2.45
C TYR A 463 -2.39 7.77 -1.55
N GLY A 464 -3.66 7.99 -1.88
CA GLY A 464 -4.59 8.76 -1.06
C GLY A 464 -6.01 8.23 -1.24
N LYS A 465 -6.86 8.46 -0.23
CA LYS A 465 -8.26 8.03 -0.28
C LYS A 465 -9.19 8.92 0.54
N PHE A 466 -10.46 8.84 0.19
CA PHE A 466 -11.61 9.35 0.92
C PHE A 466 -12.61 8.22 1.14
N GLU A 467 -13.18 8.13 2.34
CA GLU A 467 -14.18 7.12 2.72
C GLU A 467 -15.35 7.79 3.45
N THR A 468 -16.57 7.33 3.18
CA THR A 468 -17.77 7.78 3.91
C THR A 468 -18.72 6.60 4.15
N GLY A 469 -19.14 6.42 5.40
CA GLY A 469 -20.08 5.37 5.81
C GLY A 469 -21.48 5.88 6.17
N SER A 470 -21.69 7.20 6.09
CA SER A 470 -22.90 7.88 6.52
C SER A 470 -23.62 8.53 5.34
N ASP A 471 -24.94 8.66 5.45
CA ASP A 471 -25.74 9.38 4.46
C ASP A 471 -25.25 10.82 4.29
N MET A 472 -25.20 11.26 3.04
CA MET A 472 -24.89 12.61 2.59
C MET A 472 -25.87 12.97 1.47
N GLU A 473 -26.99 13.58 1.85
CA GLU A 473 -28.10 13.88 0.94
C GLU A 473 -27.82 15.06 0.00
N GLN A 474 -26.92 15.96 0.38
CA GLN A 474 -26.54 17.15 -0.38
C GLN A 474 -25.14 16.99 -0.97
N TRP A 475 -24.92 17.53 -2.17
CA TRP A 475 -23.59 17.56 -2.78
C TRP A 475 -22.59 18.22 -1.84
N SER A 476 -21.57 17.48 -1.47
CA SER A 476 -20.51 17.92 -0.56
C SER A 476 -19.16 17.79 -1.24
N PRO A 477 -18.26 18.76 -1.08
CA PRO A 477 -16.90 18.62 -1.59
C PRO A 477 -16.14 17.58 -0.78
N PHE A 478 -15.24 16.87 -1.44
CA PHE A 478 -14.19 16.08 -0.79
C PHE A 478 -12.83 16.49 -1.35
N GLU A 479 -11.79 16.36 -0.53
CA GLU A 479 -10.40 16.55 -0.92
C GLU A 479 -9.55 15.60 -0.07
N PHE A 480 -8.53 15.00 -0.68
CA PHE A 480 -7.52 14.24 0.06
C PHE A 480 -6.15 14.35 -0.60
N GLU A 481 -5.12 14.27 0.24
CA GLU A 481 -3.72 14.29 -0.18
C GLU A 481 -3.26 12.91 -0.66
N LEU A 482 -2.35 12.92 -1.65
CA LEU A 482 -1.59 11.75 -2.06
C LEU A 482 -0.31 11.68 -1.24
N ASN A 483 -0.14 10.61 -0.49
CA ASN A 483 1.04 10.38 0.32
C ASN A 483 2.12 9.73 -0.56
N TYR A 484 3.16 10.48 -0.88
CA TYR A 484 4.29 9.99 -1.67
C TYR A 484 5.30 9.22 -0.83
N THR A 485 5.83 8.13 -1.38
CA THR A 485 6.88 7.33 -0.71
C THR A 485 8.28 7.93 -0.91
N ALA A 486 8.46 8.72 -1.97
CA ALA A 486 9.73 9.33 -2.35
C ALA A 486 9.50 10.49 -3.34
N THR A 487 10.39 11.47 -3.35
CA THR A 487 10.35 12.65 -4.25
C THR A 487 10.87 12.35 -5.65
N ASN A 488 11.81 11.42 -5.77
CA ASN A 488 12.53 11.11 -7.02
C ASN A 488 11.88 10.01 -7.87
N ARG A 489 10.78 9.40 -7.42
CA ARG A 489 10.08 8.36 -8.18
C ARG A 489 9.13 9.01 -9.18
N VAL A 490 9.22 8.60 -10.45
CA VAL A 490 8.33 9.05 -11.51
C VAL A 490 7.28 7.97 -11.76
N PRO A 491 5.98 8.27 -11.65
CA PRO A 491 4.96 7.27 -11.93
C PRO A 491 4.87 6.96 -13.43
N ARG A 492 4.31 5.80 -13.73
CA ARG A 492 3.99 5.38 -15.11
C ARG A 492 2.49 5.33 -15.36
N TYR A 493 1.70 5.08 -14.31
CA TYR A 493 0.25 5.01 -14.42
C TYR A 493 -0.45 5.71 -13.26
N LEU A 494 -1.55 6.37 -13.58
CA LEU A 494 -2.53 6.96 -12.66
C LEU A 494 -3.74 6.06 -12.55
N LEU A 495 -4.05 5.64 -11.33
CA LEU A 495 -5.25 4.90 -10.97
C LEU A 495 -6.16 5.85 -10.20
N ILE A 496 -7.40 5.98 -10.63
CA ILE A 496 -8.47 6.67 -9.90
C ILE A 496 -9.64 5.71 -9.83
N VAL A 497 -10.19 5.46 -8.65
CA VAL A 497 -11.31 4.53 -8.46
C VAL A 497 -12.33 5.11 -7.50
N GLY A 498 -13.60 5.10 -7.90
CA GLY A 498 -14.75 5.33 -7.03
C GLY A 498 -15.59 4.06 -6.92
N SER A 499 -16.07 3.73 -5.72
CA SER A 499 -16.96 2.59 -5.48
C SER A 499 -18.00 2.91 -4.41
N ALA A 500 -19.26 2.55 -4.68
CA ALA A 500 -20.36 2.67 -3.72
C ALA A 500 -20.27 1.69 -2.54
N SER A 501 -19.44 0.64 -2.65
CA SER A 501 -19.10 -0.26 -1.56
C SER A 501 -17.60 -0.56 -1.54
N LYS A 502 -16.94 -0.22 -0.45
CA LYS A 502 -15.49 -0.34 -0.24
C LYS A 502 -14.98 -1.77 -0.42
N TYR A 503 -15.78 -2.77 -0.02
CA TYR A 503 -15.44 -4.19 -0.13
C TYR A 503 -16.17 -4.90 -1.28
N GLY A 504 -16.61 -4.13 -2.30
CA GLY A 504 -17.38 -4.65 -3.43
C GLY A 504 -16.62 -5.64 -4.32
N ASP A 505 -15.29 -5.52 -4.39
CA ASP A 505 -14.35 -6.46 -5.01
C ASP A 505 -14.26 -7.82 -4.28
N TYR A 506 -14.66 -7.85 -3.01
CA TYR A 506 -14.93 -9.07 -2.23
C TYR A 506 -16.37 -9.54 -2.31
N PHE A 507 -17.23 -8.89 -3.11
CA PHE A 507 -18.68 -9.11 -3.13
C PHE A 507 -19.38 -8.83 -1.79
N THR A 508 -18.81 -7.92 -0.99
CA THR A 508 -19.32 -7.51 0.33
C THR A 508 -19.79 -6.06 0.28
N GLY A 509 -21.00 -5.79 0.79
CA GLY A 509 -21.60 -4.45 0.76
C GLY A 509 -23.13 -4.43 0.93
N GLY A 510 -23.67 -3.22 0.97
CA GLY A 510 -25.09 -2.92 1.14
C GLY A 510 -25.80 -2.84 -0.21
N ASN A 511 -26.76 -3.74 -0.43
CA ASN A 511 -27.62 -3.64 -1.61
C ASN A 511 -28.51 -2.41 -1.45
N GLY A 512 -28.37 -1.44 -2.37
CA GLY A 512 -29.02 -0.14 -2.29
C GLY A 512 -28.10 1.00 -1.88
N SER A 513 -26.82 0.76 -1.56
CA SER A 513 -25.85 1.85 -1.36
C SER A 513 -25.66 2.61 -2.67
N VAL A 514 -25.69 3.95 -2.63
CA VAL A 514 -25.57 4.81 -3.82
C VAL A 514 -24.55 5.90 -3.59
N LEU A 515 -23.51 5.96 -4.43
CA LEU A 515 -22.52 7.03 -4.47
C LEU A 515 -22.73 7.85 -5.75
N PHE A 516 -22.85 9.16 -5.61
CA PHE A 516 -22.74 10.09 -6.73
C PHE A 516 -21.38 10.77 -6.71
N LEU A 517 -20.79 11.00 -7.89
CA LEU A 517 -19.49 11.64 -8.07
C LEU A 517 -19.59 12.70 -9.17
N ASP A 518 -18.92 13.83 -8.95
CA ASP A 518 -18.85 14.92 -9.93
C ASP A 518 -17.55 15.74 -9.81
N ASP A 519 -17.19 16.43 -10.90
CA ASP A 519 -16.13 17.45 -10.99
C ASP A 519 -14.79 17.05 -10.33
N PHE A 520 -14.17 15.95 -10.76
CA PHE A 520 -12.85 15.56 -10.28
C PHE A 520 -11.76 16.50 -10.80
N GLU A 521 -10.85 16.90 -9.90
CA GLU A 521 -9.70 17.73 -10.23
C GLU A 521 -8.45 17.26 -9.49
N LEU A 522 -7.38 17.02 -10.26
CA LEU A 522 -6.04 16.81 -9.73
C LEU A 522 -5.41 18.16 -9.41
N LEU A 523 -4.92 18.33 -8.18
CA LEU A 523 -4.16 19.51 -7.78
C LEU A 523 -2.67 19.16 -7.76
N TYR A 524 -1.80 20.13 -8.04
CA TYR A 524 -0.37 19.92 -8.26
C TYR A 524 0.54 20.73 -7.34
N ASP A 525 -0.03 21.65 -6.55
CA ASP A 525 0.67 22.50 -5.60
C ASP A 525 0.32 22.11 -4.16
N TYR A 526 1.07 22.62 -3.19
CA TYR A 526 0.87 22.39 -1.75
C TYR A 526 0.08 23.52 -1.09
#